data_AF-A0A091DHC7-F1
#
_entry.id   AF-A0A091DHC7-F1
#
_cell.length_a   1.000
_cell.length_b   1.000
_cell.length_c   1.000
_cell.angle_alpha   90.00
_cell.angle_beta   90.00
_cell.angle_gamma   90.00
#
_symmetry.space_group_name_H-M   'P 1'
#
loop_
_entity.id
_entity.type
_entity.pdbx_description
1 polymer ?
#
loop_
_entity_poly.entity_id
_entity_poly.type
_entity_poly.pdbx_seq_one_letter_code
_entity_poly.pdbx_strand_id
1 'polypeptide(L)'
;MFSEIRFKGQVTIYINTGNGALEKQLALTGDRPYNVHFGETIFSLGDLDDDGFSDVATGASKVDNIAGAVYVYHGYAGGVVPQQKINPVMQMFGQSISGGIYMDGNGCPDFTTGAFMSDSMVLLRASTVIMVDISTFLLGIINITVPCRHVPEEIGLNCVLMADVDKKEKGQLPGVYFVLLGETVGQVLEKLQLAHMEGLCHCYVVHMKQRVQDVISLIMFEAAYSLRTHVTGE
;
A
#
# COMPACT_ATOMS: atom_id res chain seq x y z
N MET A 1 -7.29 -30.71 -35.92
CA MET A 1 -6.26 -29.67 -35.90
C MET A 1 -6.80 -28.53 -35.03
N PHE A 2 -6.60 -28.58 -33.71
CA PHE A 2 -7.04 -27.51 -32.82
C PHE A 2 -5.96 -26.43 -32.85
N SER A 3 -6.29 -25.23 -33.32
CA SER A 3 -5.44 -24.07 -33.10
C SER A 3 -5.47 -23.76 -31.59
N GLU A 4 -4.40 -24.07 -30.86
CA GLU A 4 -4.16 -23.50 -29.53
C GLU A 4 -3.85 -22.01 -29.70
N ILE A 5 -4.85 -21.19 -30.03
CA ILE A 5 -4.69 -19.75 -29.90
C ILE A 5 -4.73 -19.47 -28.40
N ARG A 6 -3.53 -19.29 -27.83
CA ARG A 6 -3.31 -19.08 -26.40
C ARG A 6 -3.66 -17.63 -26.06
N PHE A 7 -4.95 -17.34 -25.90
CA PHE A 7 -5.44 -16.01 -25.53
C PHE A 7 -5.06 -15.68 -24.09
N LYS A 8 -4.01 -14.87 -23.90
CA LYS A 8 -3.59 -14.40 -22.57
C LYS A 8 -4.41 -13.20 -22.10
N GLY A 9 -4.94 -12.41 -23.04
CA GLY A 9 -5.45 -11.07 -22.74
C GLY A 9 -4.30 -10.10 -22.50
N GLN A 10 -4.45 -8.85 -22.92
CA GLN A 10 -3.43 -7.81 -22.73
C GLN A 10 -4.11 -6.45 -22.67
N VAL A 11 -3.69 -5.62 -21.72
CA VAL A 11 -4.05 -4.20 -21.65
C VAL A 11 -2.79 -3.40 -21.96
N THR A 12 -2.86 -2.46 -22.91
CA THR A 12 -1.73 -1.59 -23.26
C THR A 12 -1.99 -0.18 -22.77
N ILE A 13 -1.04 0.38 -22.03
CA ILE A 13 -1.09 1.73 -21.49
C ILE A 13 -0.42 2.68 -22.46
N TYR A 14 -1.13 3.76 -22.75
CA TYR A 14 -0.65 4.85 -23.57
C TYR A 14 -0.69 6.14 -22.76
N ILE A 15 0.42 6.88 -22.71
CA ILE A 15 0.53 8.14 -21.98
C ILE A 15 0.69 9.29 -22.95
N ASN A 16 -0.02 10.39 -22.68
CA ASN A 16 0.14 11.64 -23.41
C ASN A 16 1.21 12.49 -22.72
N THR A 17 2.32 12.75 -23.41
CA THR A 17 3.45 13.56 -22.91
C THR A 17 3.29 15.06 -23.20
N GLY A 18 2.10 15.50 -23.66
CA GLY A 18 1.76 16.90 -23.92
C GLY A 18 2.01 17.35 -25.37
N ASN A 19 2.59 16.49 -26.21
CA ASN A 19 2.81 16.73 -27.64
C ASN A 19 1.61 16.30 -28.51
N GLY A 20 0.53 15.80 -27.90
CA GLY A 20 -0.66 15.28 -28.60
C GLY A 20 -0.47 13.88 -29.19
N ALA A 21 0.69 13.25 -29.00
CA ALA A 21 0.94 11.86 -29.33
C ALA A 21 0.76 10.97 -28.10
N LEU A 22 0.16 9.81 -28.32
CA LEU A 22 0.04 8.76 -27.31
C LEU A 22 1.25 7.84 -27.42
N GLU A 23 2.10 7.87 -26.40
CA GLU A 23 3.29 7.03 -26.32
C GLU A 23 2.95 5.74 -25.59
N LYS A 24 3.20 4.60 -26.24
CA LYS A 24 3.03 3.29 -25.62
C LYS A 24 4.07 3.15 -24.52
N GLN A 25 3.60 2.93 -23.29
CA GLN A 25 4.50 2.79 -22.17
C GLN A 25 4.65 1.34 -21.70
N LEU A 26 3.54 0.69 -21.35
CA LEU A 26 3.57 -0.61 -20.70
C LEU A 26 2.44 -1.50 -21.21
N ALA A 27 2.69 -2.79 -21.27
CA ALA A 27 1.67 -3.79 -21.55
C ALA A 27 1.47 -4.66 -20.30
N LEU A 28 0.26 -4.65 -19.77
CA LEU A 28 -0.18 -5.47 -18.65
C LEU A 28 -0.73 -6.80 -19.18
N THR A 29 -0.32 -7.90 -18.59
CA THR A 29 -0.74 -9.26 -19.01
C THR A 29 -1.32 -10.11 -17.87
N GLY A 30 -1.48 -9.54 -16.67
CA GLY A 30 -1.87 -10.28 -15.47
C GLY A 30 -0.89 -11.39 -15.07
N ASP A 31 -1.28 -12.24 -14.11
CA ASP A 31 -0.39 -13.26 -13.52
C ASP A 31 -0.33 -14.57 -14.31
N ARG A 32 -1.34 -14.84 -15.15
CA ARG A 32 -1.56 -16.18 -15.70
C ARG A 32 -1.51 -16.23 -17.22
N PRO A 33 -0.82 -17.23 -17.78
CA PRO A 33 -0.49 -17.20 -19.19
C PRO A 33 -1.59 -17.70 -20.14
N TYR A 34 -2.72 -18.29 -19.72
CA TYR A 34 -3.63 -18.96 -20.66
C TYR A 34 -5.12 -18.79 -20.37
N ASN A 35 -5.86 -18.33 -21.39
CA ASN A 35 -7.34 -18.27 -21.46
C ASN A 35 -8.02 -17.54 -20.30
N VAL A 36 -7.36 -16.52 -19.74
CA VAL A 36 -7.83 -15.83 -18.54
C VAL A 36 -8.71 -14.62 -18.82
N HIS A 37 -8.86 -14.23 -20.09
CA HIS A 37 -9.65 -13.05 -20.49
C HIS A 37 -9.19 -11.76 -19.80
N PHE A 38 -7.89 -11.60 -19.58
CA PHE A 38 -7.35 -10.39 -18.98
C PHE A 38 -7.60 -9.17 -19.88
N GLY A 39 -8.10 -8.08 -19.31
CA GLY A 39 -8.49 -6.90 -20.08
C GLY A 39 -9.88 -6.99 -20.71
N GLU A 40 -10.71 -7.95 -20.31
CA GLU A 40 -12.10 -8.06 -20.79
C GLU A 40 -12.95 -6.86 -20.34
N THR A 41 -12.62 -6.30 -19.18
CA THR A 41 -13.15 -5.02 -18.70
C THR A 41 -12.02 -4.11 -18.26
N ILE A 42 -12.23 -2.81 -18.43
CA ILE A 42 -11.35 -1.75 -17.94
C ILE A 42 -12.26 -0.67 -17.37
N PHE A 43 -11.99 -0.22 -16.16
CA PHE A 43 -12.75 0.80 -15.46
C PHE A 43 -11.81 1.78 -14.76
N SER A 44 -12.09 3.09 -14.85
CA SER A 44 -11.35 4.10 -14.11
C SER A 44 -11.96 4.23 -12.72
N LEU A 45 -11.16 3.97 -11.69
CA LEU A 45 -11.60 4.00 -10.30
C LEU A 45 -11.60 5.43 -9.71
N GLY A 46 -11.06 6.40 -10.44
CA GLY A 46 -10.67 7.69 -9.86
C GLY A 46 -9.41 7.52 -9.03
N ASP A 47 -9.14 8.48 -8.16
CA ASP A 47 -8.02 8.41 -7.21
C ASP A 47 -8.49 7.66 -5.95
N LEU A 48 -8.10 6.39 -5.80
CA LEU A 48 -8.59 5.51 -4.74
C LEU A 48 -7.84 5.75 -3.42
N ASP A 49 -6.56 6.12 -3.51
CA ASP A 49 -5.65 6.33 -2.38
C ASP A 49 -5.33 7.81 -2.09
N ASP A 50 -5.96 8.74 -2.80
CA ASP A 50 -5.84 10.21 -2.64
C ASP A 50 -4.39 10.69 -2.84
N ASP A 51 -3.65 10.05 -3.76
CA ASP A 51 -2.25 10.34 -4.06
C ASP A 51 -2.08 11.39 -5.18
N GLY A 52 -3.19 11.81 -5.80
CA GLY A 52 -3.27 12.76 -6.89
C GLY A 52 -3.26 12.12 -8.28
N PHE A 53 -3.15 10.80 -8.39
CA PHE A 53 -3.17 10.06 -9.65
C PHE A 53 -4.42 9.17 -9.74
N SER A 54 -4.91 8.96 -10.96
CA SER A 54 -6.09 8.12 -11.17
C SER A 54 -5.72 6.65 -11.33
N ASP A 55 -6.48 5.82 -10.64
CA ASP A 55 -6.35 4.37 -10.61
C ASP A 55 -7.27 3.69 -11.62
N VAL A 56 -6.90 2.45 -11.96
CA VAL A 56 -7.59 1.63 -12.95
C VAL A 56 -7.82 0.23 -12.43
N ALA A 57 -9.03 -0.28 -12.65
CA ALA A 57 -9.35 -1.69 -12.49
C ALA A 57 -9.46 -2.37 -13.86
N THR A 58 -9.04 -3.63 -13.93
CA THR A 58 -9.29 -4.51 -15.07
C THR A 58 -9.74 -5.88 -14.62
N GLY A 59 -10.75 -6.42 -15.31
CA GLY A 59 -11.30 -7.73 -15.05
C GLY A 59 -10.65 -8.83 -15.89
N ALA A 60 -10.68 -10.04 -15.33
CA ALA A 60 -10.24 -11.26 -15.97
C ALA A 60 -11.17 -12.43 -15.56
N SER A 61 -12.32 -12.56 -16.22
CA SER A 61 -13.41 -13.45 -15.80
C SER A 61 -13.08 -14.95 -15.82
N LYS A 62 -12.03 -15.36 -16.55
CA LYS A 62 -11.66 -16.77 -16.70
C LYS A 62 -10.43 -17.19 -15.91
N VAL A 63 -9.88 -16.29 -15.10
CA VAL A 63 -8.82 -16.62 -14.13
C VAL A 63 -9.27 -17.75 -13.20
N ASP A 64 -8.32 -18.55 -12.74
CA ASP A 64 -8.51 -19.55 -11.68
C ASP A 64 -9.67 -20.54 -11.95
N ASN A 65 -9.73 -21.09 -13.17
CA ASN A 65 -10.80 -21.99 -13.62
C ASN A 65 -12.18 -21.34 -13.49
N ILE A 66 -12.38 -20.24 -14.24
CA ILE A 66 -13.60 -19.42 -14.28
C ILE A 66 -14.01 -18.76 -12.96
N ALA A 67 -13.21 -18.83 -11.89
CA ALA A 67 -13.46 -18.09 -10.66
C ALA A 67 -13.26 -16.57 -10.81
N GLY A 68 -12.65 -16.12 -11.89
CA GLY A 68 -12.53 -14.70 -12.22
C GLY A 68 -11.62 -13.92 -11.25
N ALA A 69 -11.24 -12.72 -11.65
CA ALA A 69 -10.50 -11.79 -10.80
C ALA A 69 -10.66 -10.36 -11.30
N VAL A 70 -10.53 -9.41 -10.37
CA VAL A 70 -10.32 -7.99 -10.68
C VAL A 70 -8.92 -7.60 -10.22
N TYR A 71 -8.19 -6.94 -11.11
CA TYR A 71 -6.86 -6.39 -10.86
C TYR A 71 -6.95 -4.87 -10.73
N VAL A 72 -6.43 -4.33 -9.64
CA VAL A 72 -6.35 -2.90 -9.36
C VAL A 72 -4.92 -2.42 -9.60
N TYR A 73 -4.79 -1.35 -10.36
CA TYR A 73 -3.54 -0.71 -10.72
C TYR A 73 -3.58 0.74 -10.25
N HIS A 74 -2.58 1.14 -9.45
CA HIS A 74 -2.45 2.53 -9.02
C HIS A 74 -1.79 3.38 -10.09
N GLY A 75 -2.29 4.59 -10.27
CA GLY A 75 -1.66 5.61 -11.09
C GLY A 75 -0.39 6.16 -10.43
N TYR A 76 0.53 6.67 -11.23
CA TYR A 76 1.63 7.52 -10.75
C TYR A 76 2.13 8.40 -11.90
N ALA A 77 3.05 9.33 -11.61
CA ALA A 77 3.61 10.26 -12.60
C ALA A 77 4.17 9.59 -13.86
N GLY A 78 4.60 8.33 -13.74
CA GLY A 78 5.11 7.52 -14.84
C GLY A 78 4.18 6.40 -15.26
N GLY A 79 2.87 6.46 -15.06
CA GLY A 79 1.94 5.44 -15.58
C GLY A 79 1.17 4.70 -14.51
N VAL A 80 1.21 3.36 -14.51
CA VAL A 80 0.47 2.56 -13.51
C VAL A 80 1.30 1.40 -12.96
N VAL A 81 1.05 1.03 -11.72
CA VAL A 81 1.68 -0.09 -11.02
C VAL A 81 0.64 -1.08 -10.49
N PRO A 82 0.89 -2.40 -10.54
CA PRO A 82 -0.04 -3.38 -9.98
C PRO A 82 -0.09 -3.27 -8.46
N GLN A 83 -1.29 -3.18 -7.88
CA GLN A 83 -1.46 -3.14 -6.43
C GLN A 83 -2.14 -4.37 -5.87
N GLN A 84 -3.35 -4.68 -6.36
CA GLN A 84 -4.20 -5.66 -5.70
C GLN A 84 -4.88 -6.57 -6.72
N LYS A 85 -4.93 -7.86 -6.39
CA LYS A 85 -5.78 -8.85 -7.07
C LYS A 85 -6.90 -9.26 -6.13
N ILE A 86 -8.14 -9.09 -6.58
CA ILE A 86 -9.36 -9.43 -5.85
C ILE A 86 -9.98 -10.65 -6.51
N ASN A 87 -10.06 -11.75 -5.78
CA ASN A 87 -10.72 -12.99 -6.22
C ASN A 87 -11.52 -13.59 -5.05
N PRO A 88 -12.83 -13.32 -4.96
CA PRO A 88 -13.71 -13.90 -3.94
C PRO A 88 -14.22 -15.31 -4.30
N VAL A 89 -13.63 -15.96 -5.32
CA VAL A 89 -13.97 -17.32 -5.77
C VAL A 89 -15.42 -17.42 -6.27
N MET A 90 -15.82 -16.51 -7.17
CA MET A 90 -17.15 -16.48 -7.79
C MET A 90 -17.07 -16.62 -9.30
N GLN A 91 -17.96 -17.40 -9.90
CA GLN A 91 -17.85 -17.71 -11.32
C GLN A 91 -18.04 -16.47 -12.21
N MET A 92 -17.06 -16.25 -13.09
CA MET A 92 -16.96 -15.12 -14.02
C MET A 92 -16.91 -13.75 -13.33
N PHE A 93 -16.32 -13.70 -12.13
CA PHE A 93 -16.04 -12.46 -11.43
C PHE A 93 -15.12 -11.52 -12.23
N GLY A 94 -15.47 -10.23 -12.30
CA GLY A 94 -14.73 -9.21 -13.05
C GLY A 94 -15.18 -9.03 -14.49
N GLN A 95 -16.25 -9.72 -14.93
CA GLN A 95 -16.80 -9.56 -16.28
C GLN A 95 -17.48 -8.20 -16.49
N SER A 96 -17.89 -7.51 -15.42
CA SER A 96 -18.40 -6.14 -15.47
C SER A 96 -17.92 -5.41 -14.22
N ILE A 97 -17.48 -4.17 -14.39
CA ILE A 97 -17.02 -3.30 -13.30
C ILE A 97 -17.73 -1.96 -13.46
N SER A 98 -18.28 -1.42 -12.38
CA SER A 98 -18.93 -0.11 -12.34
C SER A 98 -18.78 0.49 -10.95
N GLY A 99 -18.56 1.80 -10.85
CA GLY A 99 -18.29 2.44 -9.57
C GLY A 99 -17.96 3.91 -9.74
N GLY A 100 -17.09 4.42 -8.88
CA GLY A 100 -16.69 5.84 -8.87
C GLY A 100 -17.68 6.70 -8.09
N ILE A 101 -18.36 6.10 -7.12
CA ILE A 101 -19.34 6.77 -6.26
C ILE A 101 -19.03 6.44 -4.80
N TYR A 102 -19.11 7.46 -3.95
CA TYR A 102 -18.93 7.36 -2.51
C TYR A 102 -20.20 6.75 -1.89
N MET A 103 -20.30 5.43 -1.79
CA MET A 103 -21.54 4.80 -1.31
C MET A 103 -21.67 4.88 0.22
N ASP A 104 -20.55 4.85 0.93
CA ASP A 104 -20.51 4.86 2.40
C ASP A 104 -20.12 6.22 3.00
N GLY A 105 -19.82 7.22 2.17
CA GLY A 105 -19.44 8.56 2.62
C GLY A 105 -18.05 8.64 3.26
N ASN A 106 -17.20 7.61 3.13
CA ASN A 106 -15.87 7.57 3.75
C ASN A 106 -14.82 8.45 3.05
N GLY A 107 -15.16 9.06 1.92
CA GLY A 107 -14.27 9.93 1.15
C GLY A 107 -13.41 9.22 0.11
N CYS A 108 -13.51 7.90 -0.03
CA CYS A 108 -12.90 7.09 -1.08
C CYS A 108 -13.98 6.50 -2.02
N PRO A 109 -13.76 6.47 -3.34
CA PRO A 109 -14.76 5.95 -4.28
C PRO A 109 -14.91 4.43 -4.14
N ASP A 110 -16.15 3.96 -4.01
CA ASP A 110 -16.46 2.55 -4.02
C ASP A 110 -16.73 2.05 -5.44
N PHE A 111 -16.58 0.74 -5.65
CA PHE A 111 -16.90 0.12 -6.92
C PHE A 111 -17.51 -1.26 -6.76
N THR A 112 -18.14 -1.72 -7.82
CA THR A 112 -18.89 -2.96 -7.87
C THR A 112 -18.46 -3.79 -9.05
N THR A 113 -18.59 -5.10 -8.90
CA THR A 113 -18.20 -6.05 -9.94
C THR A 113 -19.18 -7.21 -10.00
N GLY A 114 -19.54 -7.59 -11.22
CA GLY A 114 -20.45 -8.69 -11.48
C GLY A 114 -19.73 -10.04 -11.55
N ALA A 115 -20.46 -11.08 -11.15
CA ALA A 115 -20.13 -12.50 -11.35
C ALA A 115 -21.37 -13.23 -11.88
N PHE A 116 -21.65 -13.04 -13.17
CA PHE A 116 -22.95 -13.45 -13.74
C PHE A 116 -23.20 -14.96 -13.68
N MET A 117 -22.17 -15.80 -13.78
CA MET A 117 -22.35 -17.26 -13.67
C MET A 117 -22.66 -17.71 -12.24
N SER A 118 -22.44 -16.83 -11.26
CA SER A 118 -22.86 -17.03 -9.87
C SER A 118 -24.10 -16.21 -9.51
N ASP A 119 -24.78 -15.60 -10.49
CA ASP A 119 -25.97 -14.75 -10.29
C ASP A 119 -25.78 -13.69 -9.18
N SER A 120 -24.54 -13.20 -9.04
CA SER A 120 -24.13 -12.38 -7.89
C SER A 120 -23.39 -11.11 -8.34
N MET A 121 -23.45 -10.09 -7.48
CA MET A 121 -22.74 -8.83 -7.61
C MET A 121 -22.06 -8.50 -6.28
N VAL A 122 -20.83 -8.02 -6.34
CA VAL A 122 -20.06 -7.65 -5.14
C VAL A 122 -19.85 -6.16 -5.12
N LEU A 123 -20.13 -5.55 -3.97
CA LEU A 123 -19.68 -4.21 -3.62
C LEU A 123 -18.32 -4.30 -2.94
N LEU A 124 -17.33 -3.60 -3.50
CA LEU A 124 -15.99 -3.44 -2.96
C LEU A 124 -15.87 -2.03 -2.41
N ARG A 125 -15.70 -1.94 -1.10
CA ARG A 125 -15.54 -0.67 -0.40
C ARG A 125 -14.06 -0.31 -0.30
N ALA A 126 -13.71 0.90 -0.71
CA ALA A 126 -12.37 1.42 -0.52
C ALA A 126 -12.16 1.71 0.97
N SER A 127 -10.97 1.43 1.50
CA SER A 127 -10.63 1.81 2.88
C SER A 127 -9.90 3.14 2.87
N THR A 128 -10.18 3.98 3.85
CA THR A 128 -9.49 5.27 4.04
C THR A 128 -7.98 5.05 4.14
N VAL A 129 -7.21 5.70 3.27
CA VAL A 129 -5.75 5.68 3.31
C VAL A 129 -5.27 6.76 4.29
N ILE A 130 -4.38 6.38 5.22
CA ILE A 130 -3.77 7.30 6.17
C ILE A 130 -2.33 7.51 5.75
N MET A 131 -2.00 8.72 5.29
CA MET A 131 -0.62 9.11 5.04
C MET A 131 0.04 9.47 6.39
N VAL A 132 1.17 8.82 6.69
CA VAL A 132 1.98 9.10 7.87
C VAL A 132 3.36 9.53 7.40
N ASP A 133 3.67 10.81 7.57
CA ASP A 133 5.02 11.32 7.33
C ASP A 133 5.87 11.19 8.61
N ILE A 134 6.99 10.47 8.50
CA ILE A 134 7.94 10.26 9.59
C ILE A 134 9.29 10.75 9.13
N SER A 135 9.75 11.83 9.75
CA SER A 135 11.11 12.32 9.61
C SER A 135 11.97 11.85 10.78
N THR A 136 13.20 11.44 10.48
CA THR A 136 14.22 11.13 11.48
C THR A 136 15.36 12.10 11.30
N PHE A 137 15.45 13.07 12.20
CA PHE A 137 16.59 13.98 12.26
C PHE A 137 17.50 13.52 13.41
N LEU A 138 18.81 13.76 13.30
CA LEU A 138 19.74 13.65 14.45
C LEU A 138 19.35 14.59 15.62
N LEU A 139 18.36 15.47 15.39
CA LEU A 139 17.51 16.19 16.33
C LEU A 139 16.05 15.99 15.89
N GLY A 140 15.41 14.89 16.31
CA GLY A 140 14.16 14.36 15.75
C GLY A 140 12.99 15.35 15.65
N ILE A 141 12.27 15.31 14.53
CA ILE A 141 10.95 15.92 14.31
C ILE A 141 10.13 14.85 13.61
N ILE A 142 8.96 14.50 14.13
CA ILE A 142 7.99 13.65 13.44
C ILE A 142 6.84 14.58 13.07
N ASN A 143 6.62 14.81 11.78
CA ASN A 143 5.58 15.71 11.31
C ASN A 143 4.57 14.91 10.50
N ILE A 144 3.42 14.62 11.09
CA ILE A 144 2.40 13.77 10.46
C ILE A 144 1.40 14.69 9.78
N THR A 145 1.38 14.66 8.45
CA THR A 145 0.33 15.30 7.66
C THR A 145 -0.61 14.21 7.19
N VAL A 146 -1.87 14.22 7.66
CA VAL A 146 -2.91 13.30 7.20
C VAL A 146 -3.81 14.06 6.24
N PRO A 147 -3.74 13.82 4.93
CA PRO A 147 -4.79 14.22 4.01
C PRO A 147 -5.80 13.05 3.94
N CYS A 148 -6.93 13.16 4.64
CA CYS A 148 -8.23 12.70 4.12
C CYS A 148 -9.38 13.14 5.04
N ARG A 149 -10.58 13.31 4.47
CA ARG A 149 -11.71 14.04 5.11
C ARG A 149 -12.52 13.26 6.16
N HIS A 150 -12.21 11.99 6.41
CA HIS A 150 -12.83 11.17 7.46
C HIS A 150 -11.79 10.25 8.10
N VAL A 151 -10.96 10.85 8.96
CA VAL A 151 -10.00 10.10 9.79
C VAL A 151 -10.62 9.94 11.18
N PRO A 152 -10.49 8.78 11.84
CA PRO A 152 -10.89 8.66 13.24
C PRO A 152 -10.19 9.73 14.10
N GLU A 153 -10.90 10.26 15.10
CA GLU A 153 -10.44 11.38 15.95
C GLU A 153 -9.08 11.10 16.62
N GLU A 154 -8.74 9.83 16.84
CA GLU A 154 -7.42 9.36 17.25
C GLU A 154 -6.88 8.21 16.37
N ILE A 155 -5.61 8.31 15.97
CA ILE A 155 -4.82 7.25 15.33
C ILE A 155 -3.75 6.74 16.30
N GLY A 156 -3.61 5.42 16.41
CA GLY A 156 -2.71 4.69 17.26
C GLY A 156 -1.66 4.04 16.37
N LEU A 157 -0.40 4.35 16.60
CA LEU A 157 0.74 3.75 15.90
C LEU A 157 1.58 2.93 16.87
N ASN A 158 2.03 1.76 16.42
CA ASN A 158 3.11 1.04 17.07
C ASN A 158 4.40 1.40 16.33
N CYS A 159 5.30 2.13 16.99
CA CYS A 159 6.59 2.51 16.45
C CYS A 159 7.69 1.63 17.06
N VAL A 160 8.56 1.12 16.19
CA VAL A 160 9.72 0.31 16.54
C VAL A 160 10.97 1.05 16.10
N LEU A 161 11.81 1.42 17.04
CA LEU A 161 13.10 2.05 16.80
C LEU A 161 14.20 1.04 17.11
N MET A 162 15.08 0.78 16.15
CA MET A 162 16.23 -0.10 16.30
C MET A 162 17.53 0.67 16.11
N ALA A 163 18.50 0.38 16.98
CA ALA A 163 19.86 0.90 16.88
C ALA A 163 20.82 -0.20 16.42
N ASP A 164 21.79 0.19 15.60
CA ASP A 164 22.91 -0.66 15.17
C ASP A 164 22.44 -1.93 14.43
N VAL A 165 21.45 -1.76 13.54
CA VAL A 165 20.76 -2.84 12.81
C VAL A 165 21.77 -3.70 12.03
N ASP A 166 22.67 -3.06 11.28
CA ASP A 166 23.73 -3.73 10.51
C ASP A 166 24.60 -4.66 11.35
N LYS A 167 24.96 -4.25 12.58
CA LYS A 167 25.78 -5.08 13.47
C LYS A 167 24.96 -6.21 14.06
N LYS A 168 23.69 -5.97 14.39
CA LYS A 168 22.75 -7.00 14.87
C LYS A 168 22.52 -8.09 13.81
N GLU A 169 22.34 -7.72 12.55
CA GLU A 169 22.19 -8.69 11.44
C GLU A 169 23.46 -9.51 11.21
N LYS A 170 24.64 -8.89 11.37
CA LYS A 170 25.95 -9.56 11.25
C LYS A 170 26.33 -10.37 12.49
N GLY A 171 25.47 -10.46 13.51
CA GLY A 171 25.73 -11.16 14.78
C GLY A 171 26.82 -10.51 15.64
N GLN A 172 27.15 -9.25 15.38
CA GLN A 172 28.14 -8.47 16.12
C GLN A 172 27.49 -7.77 17.32
N LEU A 173 28.27 -7.52 18.37
CA LEU A 173 27.77 -6.82 19.55
C LEU A 173 27.43 -5.36 19.20
N PRO A 174 26.20 -4.89 19.48
CA PRO A 174 25.84 -3.50 19.22
C PRO A 174 26.68 -2.58 20.10
N GLY A 175 27.24 -1.53 19.47
CA GLY A 175 28.04 -0.48 20.09
C GLY A 175 27.19 0.61 20.75
N VAL A 176 25.90 0.64 20.43
CA VAL A 176 24.96 1.70 20.81
C VAL A 176 23.70 1.08 21.42
N TYR A 177 23.12 1.72 22.43
CA TYR A 177 21.91 1.26 23.11
C TYR A 177 21.04 2.44 23.57
N PHE A 178 19.74 2.18 23.65
CA PHE A 178 18.78 3.08 24.29
C PHE A 178 18.78 2.84 25.79
N VAL A 179 18.48 3.87 26.57
CA VAL A 179 18.25 3.74 28.02
C VAL A 179 16.80 4.14 28.29
N LEU A 180 15.96 3.18 28.63
CA LEU A 180 14.58 3.40 29.05
C LEU A 180 14.41 2.93 30.49
N LEU A 181 13.89 3.80 31.36
CA LEU A 181 13.59 3.50 32.76
C LEU A 181 14.77 2.85 33.53
N GLY A 182 16.02 3.14 33.12
CA GLY A 182 17.23 2.59 33.73
C GLY A 182 17.74 1.27 33.14
N GLU A 183 17.04 0.69 32.17
CA GLU A 183 17.47 -0.52 31.46
C GLU A 183 18.08 -0.19 30.09
N THR A 184 19.16 -0.91 29.72
CA THR A 184 19.79 -0.78 28.40
C THR A 184 19.08 -1.68 27.39
N VAL A 185 18.44 -1.09 26.38
CA VAL A 185 17.64 -1.81 25.38
C VAL A 185 18.20 -1.55 23.98
N GLY A 186 18.29 -2.59 23.14
CA GLY A 186 18.74 -2.46 21.74
C GLY A 186 17.64 -2.06 20.76
N GLN A 187 16.38 -2.08 21.20
CA GLN A 187 15.21 -1.69 20.42
C GLN A 187 14.19 -1.03 21.35
N VAL A 188 13.48 -0.02 20.87
CA VAL A 188 12.41 0.64 21.60
C VAL A 188 11.10 0.35 20.87
N LEU A 189 10.11 -0.12 21.63
CA LEU A 189 8.74 -0.27 21.15
C LEU A 189 7.88 0.77 21.87
N GLU A 190 7.33 1.70 21.11
CA GLU A 190 6.45 2.75 21.64
C GLU A 190 5.07 2.69 20.99
N LYS A 191 4.07 3.07 21.77
CA LYS A 191 2.68 3.21 21.33
C LYS A 191 2.37 4.70 21.32
N LEU A 192 2.18 5.26 20.14
CA LEU A 192 1.82 6.66 19.96
C LEU A 192 0.32 6.76 19.71
N GLN A 193 -0.34 7.69 20.39
CA GLN A 193 -1.69 8.14 20.05
C GLN A 193 -1.57 9.54 19.45
N LEU A 194 -2.17 9.72 18.28
CA LEU A 194 -2.07 10.90 17.45
C LEU A 194 -3.47 11.42 17.19
N ALA A 195 -3.71 12.69 17.52
CA ALA A 195 -4.92 13.37 17.13
C ALA A 195 -4.78 13.93 15.70
N HIS A 196 -5.90 14.03 14.99
CA HIS A 196 -5.94 14.59 13.65
C HIS A 196 -5.34 16.01 13.61
N MET A 197 -4.38 16.27 12.70
CA MET A 197 -3.65 17.54 12.53
C MET A 197 -2.72 17.96 13.68
N GLU A 198 -2.45 17.08 14.66
CA GLU A 198 -1.46 17.33 15.71
C GLU A 198 -0.18 16.50 15.48
N GLY A 199 0.97 17.18 15.38
CA GLY A 199 2.27 16.53 15.31
C GLY A 199 2.78 16.15 16.71
N LEU A 200 3.20 14.90 16.88
CA LEU A 200 3.76 14.40 18.14
C LEU A 200 5.26 14.13 17.99
N CYS A 201 6.09 14.73 18.85
CA CYS A 201 7.54 14.57 18.81
C CYS A 201 8.05 13.84 20.06
N HIS A 202 8.67 12.67 19.86
CA HIS A 202 9.36 11.92 20.92
C HIS A 202 10.88 11.94 20.70
N CYS A 203 11.60 12.41 21.72
CA CYS A 203 13.06 12.49 21.71
C CYS A 203 13.66 11.30 22.45
N TYR A 204 14.60 10.61 21.80
CA TYR A 204 15.33 9.49 22.38
C TYR A 204 16.81 9.81 22.54
N VAL A 205 17.32 9.57 23.74
CA VAL A 205 18.76 9.68 24.03
C VAL A 205 19.38 8.31 23.83
N VAL A 206 20.44 8.27 23.04
CA VAL A 206 21.15 7.04 22.71
C VAL A 206 22.56 7.11 23.29
N HIS A 207 22.98 6.04 23.95
CA HIS A 207 24.27 5.96 24.61
C HIS A 207 25.21 5.02 23.86
N MET A 208 26.47 5.42 23.70
CA MET A 208 27.53 4.57 23.17
C MET A 208 28.21 3.80 24.30
N LYS A 209 28.54 2.53 24.06
CA LYS A 209 29.34 1.74 25.01
C LYS A 209 30.72 2.38 25.18
N GLN A 210 31.21 2.46 26.41
CA GLN A 210 32.54 3.03 26.72
C GLN A 210 33.72 2.28 26.06
N ARG A 211 33.55 1.02 25.64
CA ARG A 211 34.57 0.24 24.92
C ARG A 211 34.02 -0.20 23.57
N VAL A 212 34.05 0.69 22.59
CA VAL A 212 33.78 0.33 21.19
C VAL A 212 35.11 0.01 20.53
N GLN A 213 35.32 -1.26 20.11
CA GLN A 213 36.50 -1.65 19.33
C GLN A 213 36.44 -1.13 17.88
N ASP A 214 35.25 -0.81 17.41
CA ASP A 214 34.97 -0.41 16.03
C ASP A 214 34.36 1.00 16.01
N VAL A 215 35.20 1.98 15.67
CA VAL A 215 34.87 3.42 15.60
C VAL A 215 34.63 3.86 14.14
N ILE A 216 34.79 2.96 13.17
CA ILE A 216 34.77 3.29 11.73
C ILE A 216 33.42 2.90 11.11
N SER A 217 32.80 1.80 11.57
CA SER A 217 31.51 1.38 11.03
C SER A 217 30.41 2.40 11.32
N LEU A 218 29.60 2.68 10.30
CA LEU A 218 28.44 3.55 10.41
C LEU A 218 27.43 2.95 11.40
N ILE A 219 26.85 3.80 12.24
CA ILE A 219 25.76 3.39 13.13
C ILE A 219 24.45 3.62 12.37
N MET A 220 23.78 2.53 12.00
CA MET A 220 22.48 2.58 11.33
C MET A 220 21.35 2.56 12.34
N PHE A 221 20.43 3.51 12.22
CA PHE A 221 19.17 3.53 12.95
C PHE A 221 18.03 3.26 11.98
N GLU A 222 17.10 2.41 12.37
CA GLU A 222 15.91 2.10 11.60
C GLU A 222 14.68 2.38 12.45
N ALA A 223 13.70 3.07 11.86
CA ALA A 223 12.40 3.31 12.46
C ALA A 223 11.35 2.66 11.57
N ALA A 224 10.61 1.70 12.12
CA ALA A 224 9.47 1.07 11.48
C ALA A 224 8.20 1.42 12.26
N TYR A 225 7.07 1.51 11.57
CA TYR A 225 5.79 1.78 12.21
C TYR A 225 4.70 0.90 11.62
N SER A 226 3.66 0.67 12.42
CA SER A 226 2.47 -0.04 11.98
C SER A 226 1.23 0.59 12.61
N LEU A 227 0.16 0.69 11.83
CA LEU A 227 -1.14 1.10 12.33
C LEU A 227 -1.68 0.07 13.32
N ARG A 228 -2.23 0.57 14.43
CA ARG A 228 -2.97 -0.24 15.38
C ARG A 228 -4.39 -0.45 14.86
N THR A 229 -5.01 -1.57 15.22
CA THR A 229 -6.43 -1.78 14.94
C THR A 229 -7.26 -0.70 15.66
N HIS A 230 -7.84 0.22 14.90
CA HIS A 230 -8.84 1.16 15.41
C HIS A 230 -10.19 0.48 15.40
N VAL A 231 -10.86 0.48 16.55
CA VAL A 231 -12.29 0.23 16.60
C VAL A 231 -12.93 1.56 16.20
N THR A 232 -13.32 1.70 14.94
CA THR A 232 -14.30 2.72 14.56
C THR A 232 -15.54 2.44 15.39
N GLY A 233 -15.91 3.37 16.27
CA GLY A 233 -17.17 3.29 17.02
C GLY A 233 -18.34 3.06 16.06
N GLU A 234 -19.28 2.24 16.52
CA GLU A 234 -20.49 1.79 15.82
C GLU A 234 -21.24 2.87 15.04
#